data_AF-A0A6P8GWD7-F1
#
_entry.id   AF-A0A6P8GWD7-F1
#
_cell.length_a   1.000
_cell.length_b   1.000
_cell.length_c   1.000
_cell.angle_alpha   90.00
_cell.angle_beta   90.00
_cell.angle_gamma   90.00
#
_symmetry.space_group_name_H-M   'P 1'
#
loop_
_entity.id
_entity.type
_entity.pdbx_description
1 polymer ?
#
loop_
_entity_poly.entity_id
_entity_poly.type
_entity_poly.pdbx_seq_one_letter_code
_entity_poly.pdbx_strand_id
1 'polypeptide(L)'
;MLIVFLVLMCVGFLFLVRIAVVLVMMVKSITEEQLHALLPLDKTSMDFRSIMDGFQSSMDCCGLFNGYEDWNENVPESCNCPPPEETMTDVCVVIPGNYLEAFFSQRMVYSQSCGPILLTLLKTAFDGVMGVFFGLTTLTVLGIAISSCLIARINKNRIAGVVLGPTLVFSTSPPKYNELVNEPYH
;
A
#
# COMPACT_ATOMS: atom_id res chain seq x y z
N MET A 1 -11.10 13.55 23.63
CA MET A 1 -11.19 12.28 22.87
C MET A 1 -11.45 12.50 21.38
N LEU A 2 -12.56 13.15 20.96
CA LEU A 2 -12.85 13.44 19.54
C LEU A 2 -11.76 14.26 18.82
N ILE A 3 -11.19 15.27 19.48
CA ILE A 3 -10.11 16.11 18.91
C ILE A 3 -8.84 15.28 18.65
N VAL A 4 -8.48 14.39 19.59
CA VAL A 4 -7.32 13.50 19.43
C VAL A 4 -7.53 12.56 18.25
N PHE A 5 -8.73 11.96 18.14
CA PHE A 5 -9.10 11.13 17.01
C PHE A 5 -9.03 11.87 15.66
N LEU A 6 -9.52 13.13 15.62
CA LEU A 6 -9.43 13.97 14.43
C LEU A 6 -7.97 14.20 14.02
N VAL A 7 -7.11 14.58 14.97
CA VAL A 7 -5.68 14.82 14.71
C VAL A 7 -5.00 13.56 14.19
N LEU A 8 -5.27 12.40 14.81
CA LEU A 8 -4.71 11.12 14.36
C LEU A 8 -5.16 10.75 12.94
N MET A 9 -6.43 10.96 12.61
CA MET A 9 -6.94 10.70 11.25
C MET A 9 -6.33 11.64 10.21
N CYS A 10 -6.13 12.92 10.54
CA CYS A 10 -5.44 13.86 9.66
C CYS A 10 -3.98 13.47 9.41
N VAL A 11 -3.25 13.11 10.48
CA VAL A 11 -1.86 12.62 10.35
C VAL A 11 -1.81 11.34 9.53
N GLY A 12 -2.72 10.40 9.79
CA GLY A 12 -2.85 9.15 9.03
C GLY A 12 -3.12 9.39 7.55
N PHE A 13 -4.05 10.29 7.22
CA PHE A 13 -4.33 10.66 5.83
C PHE A 13 -3.09 11.23 5.14
N LEU A 14 -2.38 12.18 5.77
CA LEU A 14 -1.16 12.75 5.21
C LEU A 14 -0.09 11.68 4.99
N PHE A 15 0.04 10.73 5.91
CA PHE A 15 0.98 9.61 5.79
C PHE A 15 0.62 8.68 4.62
N LEU A 16 -0.65 8.29 4.50
CA LEU A 16 -1.15 7.47 3.38
C LEU A 16 -0.90 8.14 2.03
N VAL A 17 -1.15 9.45 1.93
CA VAL A 17 -0.91 10.22 0.70
C VAL A 17 0.59 10.24 0.35
N ARG A 18 1.48 10.42 1.33
CA ARG A 18 2.93 10.41 1.08
C ARG A 18 3.40 9.07 0.56
N ILE A 19 2.97 7.97 1.16
CA ILE A 19 3.33 6.62 0.70
C ILE A 19 2.79 6.38 -0.71
N ALA A 20 1.52 6.72 -0.96
CA ALA A 20 0.90 6.54 -2.27
C ALA A 20 1.66 7.29 -3.37
N VAL A 21 2.05 8.55 -3.11
CA VAL A 21 2.85 9.34 -4.08
C VAL A 21 4.19 8.70 -4.35
N VAL A 22 4.94 8.29 -3.33
CA VAL A 22 6.25 7.64 -3.50
C VAL A 22 6.11 6.33 -4.27
N LEU A 23 5.11 5.51 -3.94
CA LEU A 23 4.84 4.25 -4.62
C LEU A 23 4.54 4.45 -6.11
N VAL A 24 3.67 5.42 -6.44
CA VAL A 24 3.35 5.77 -7.84
C VAL A 24 4.60 6.20 -8.60
N MET A 25 5.45 7.03 -7.99
CA MET A 25 6.69 7.49 -8.63
C MET A 25 7.67 6.34 -8.87
N MET A 26 7.83 5.44 -7.89
CA MET A 26 8.74 4.30 -8.01
C MET A 26 8.27 3.31 -9.07
N VAL A 27 6.97 2.98 -9.12
CA VAL A 27 6.44 2.10 -10.17
C VAL A 27 6.54 2.75 -11.55
N LYS A 28 6.26 4.06 -11.66
CA LYS A 28 6.43 4.79 -12.92
C LYS A 28 7.87 4.85 -13.40
N SER A 29 8.85 4.82 -12.49
CA SER A 29 10.26 4.77 -12.90
C SER A 29 10.61 3.45 -13.55
N ILE A 30 9.99 2.34 -13.14
CA ILE A 30 10.24 1.02 -13.72
C ILE A 30 9.58 0.96 -15.11
N THR A 31 10.36 1.30 -16.13
CA THR A 31 10.00 1.14 -17.54
C THR A 31 10.73 -0.05 -18.13
N GLU A 32 10.23 -0.53 -19.26
CA GLU A 32 10.93 -1.55 -20.05
C GLU A 32 12.36 -1.09 -20.40
N GLU A 33 12.55 0.18 -20.74
CA GLU A 33 13.88 0.75 -21.03
C GLU A 33 14.84 0.68 -19.82
N GLN A 34 14.36 0.95 -18.61
CA GLN A 34 15.19 0.81 -17.40
C GLN A 34 15.55 -0.66 -17.16
N LEU A 35 14.64 -1.56 -17.46
CA LEU A 35 14.86 -3.00 -17.36
C LEU A 35 15.89 -3.45 -18.41
N HIS A 36 15.83 -2.90 -19.64
CA HIS A 36 16.83 -3.12 -20.69
C HIS A 36 18.21 -2.60 -20.29
N ALA A 37 18.28 -1.51 -19.52
CA ALA A 37 19.55 -0.96 -19.01
C ALA A 37 20.25 -1.87 -17.98
N LEU A 38 19.57 -2.92 -17.49
CA LEU A 38 20.16 -3.95 -16.63
C LEU A 38 20.83 -5.08 -17.42
N LEU A 39 20.73 -5.06 -18.76
CA LEU A 39 21.42 -6.01 -19.61
C LEU A 39 22.90 -5.60 -19.83
N PRO A 40 23.82 -6.57 -19.86
CA PRO A 40 23.57 -8.00 -19.65
C PRO A 40 23.51 -8.36 -18.16
N LEU A 41 22.68 -9.35 -17.83
CA LEU A 41 22.37 -9.76 -16.45
C LEU A 41 23.61 -10.28 -15.70
N ASP A 42 24.55 -10.89 -16.41
CA ASP A 42 25.81 -11.41 -15.87
C ASP A 42 26.80 -10.35 -15.39
N LYS A 43 26.51 -9.07 -15.60
CA LYS A 43 27.31 -7.92 -15.12
C LYS A 43 26.64 -7.10 -14.03
N THR A 44 25.41 -7.46 -13.66
CA THR A 44 24.66 -6.78 -12.59
C THR A 44 25.21 -7.10 -11.20
N SER A 45 24.75 -6.37 -10.18
CA SER A 45 25.16 -6.62 -8.78
C SER A 45 24.74 -8.01 -8.31
N MET A 46 25.48 -8.57 -7.34
CA MET A 46 25.17 -9.89 -6.77
C MET A 46 23.75 -9.94 -6.19
N ASP A 47 23.30 -8.86 -5.55
CA ASP A 47 21.94 -8.78 -4.98
C ASP A 47 20.88 -8.89 -6.08
N PHE A 48 21.07 -8.21 -7.21
CA PHE A 48 20.12 -8.27 -8.33
C PHE A 48 20.09 -9.66 -8.96
N ARG A 49 21.25 -10.31 -9.11
CA ARG A 49 21.31 -11.70 -9.58
C ARG A 49 20.57 -12.64 -8.65
N SER A 50 20.77 -12.53 -7.34
CA SER A 50 20.06 -13.36 -6.36
C SER A 50 18.54 -13.18 -6.42
N ILE A 51 18.06 -11.95 -6.63
CA ILE A 51 16.63 -11.68 -6.84
C ILE A 51 16.14 -12.33 -8.14
N MET A 52 16.90 -12.18 -9.21
CA MET A 52 16.58 -12.75 -10.51
C MET A 52 16.55 -14.28 -10.46
N ASP A 53 17.50 -14.91 -9.77
CA ASP A 53 17.56 -16.37 -9.59
C ASP A 53 16.32 -16.89 -8.86
N GLY A 54 15.91 -16.21 -7.79
CA GLY A 54 14.68 -16.52 -7.07
C GLY A 54 13.42 -16.34 -7.93
N PHE A 55 13.39 -15.30 -8.76
CA PHE A 55 12.26 -15.04 -9.65
C PHE A 55 12.15 -16.10 -10.75
N GLN A 56 13.26 -16.40 -11.43
CA GLN A 56 13.35 -17.41 -12.48
C GLN A 56 12.92 -18.79 -11.98
N SER A 57 13.43 -19.21 -10.82
CA SER A 57 13.05 -20.48 -10.20
C SER A 57 11.59 -20.53 -9.75
N SER A 58 10.93 -19.39 -9.50
CA SER A 58 9.54 -19.36 -9.05
C SER A 58 8.54 -19.25 -10.21
N MET A 59 8.99 -18.73 -11.35
CA MET A 59 8.15 -18.37 -12.49
C MET A 59 8.44 -19.20 -13.74
N ASP A 60 9.36 -20.16 -13.66
CA ASP A 60 9.74 -21.06 -14.74
C ASP A 60 10.06 -20.31 -16.04
N CYS A 61 10.90 -19.27 -15.90
CA CYS A 61 11.35 -18.41 -16.98
C CYS A 61 12.86 -18.20 -16.89
N CYS A 62 13.51 -17.78 -17.97
CA CYS A 62 14.94 -17.50 -17.99
C CYS A 62 15.24 -16.16 -18.67
N GLY A 63 16.14 -15.38 -18.05
CA GLY A 63 16.54 -14.06 -18.54
C GLY A 63 15.40 -13.05 -18.56
N LEU A 64 15.59 -11.93 -19.23
CA LEU A 64 14.72 -10.75 -19.10
C LEU A 64 13.91 -10.50 -20.35
N PHE A 65 14.54 -10.36 -21.50
CA PHE A 65 13.91 -10.08 -22.78
C PHE A 65 14.29 -11.10 -23.84
N ASN A 66 15.58 -11.46 -23.94
CA ASN A 66 16.10 -12.36 -24.97
C ASN A 66 16.31 -13.79 -24.44
N GLY A 67 15.60 -14.17 -23.37
CA GLY A 67 15.73 -15.50 -22.77
C GLY A 67 17.11 -15.68 -22.13
N TYR A 68 17.66 -16.89 -22.22
CA TYR A 68 18.97 -17.24 -21.64
C TYR A 68 20.12 -16.37 -22.18
N GLU A 69 20.00 -15.80 -23.37
CA GLU A 69 21.06 -14.99 -24.01
C GLU A 69 21.37 -13.71 -23.22
N ASP A 70 20.43 -13.23 -22.40
CA ASP A 70 20.64 -12.06 -21.53
C ASP A 70 21.72 -12.29 -20.46
N TRP A 71 22.09 -13.55 -20.21
CA TRP A 71 23.15 -13.97 -19.30
C TRP A 71 24.50 -14.20 -19.98
N ASN A 72 24.60 -13.98 -21.30
CA ASN A 72 25.78 -14.31 -22.09
C ASN A 72 26.24 -15.76 -21.83
N GLU A 73 27.48 -15.94 -21.35
CA GLU A 73 28.09 -17.24 -21.08
C GLU A 73 27.78 -17.77 -19.67
N ASN A 74 27.20 -16.95 -18.79
CA ASN A 74 27.04 -17.25 -17.35
C ASN A 74 25.57 -17.47 -16.98
N VAL A 75 24.91 -18.42 -17.64
CA VAL A 75 23.50 -18.73 -17.37
C VAL A 75 23.36 -19.42 -16.00
N PRO A 76 22.59 -18.87 -15.04
CA PRO A 76 22.47 -19.42 -13.69
C PRO A 76 21.62 -20.69 -13.64
N GLU A 77 21.82 -21.52 -12.61
CA GLU A 77 21.08 -22.78 -12.40
C GLU A 77 19.58 -22.56 -12.18
N SER A 78 19.16 -21.36 -11.77
CA SER A 78 17.74 -20.96 -11.66
C SER A 78 16.98 -21.01 -12.98
N CYS A 79 17.69 -20.95 -14.11
CA CYS A 79 17.10 -21.10 -15.44
C CYS A 79 16.86 -22.56 -15.84
N ASN A 80 17.37 -23.53 -15.08
CA ASN A 80 17.31 -24.93 -15.46
C ASN A 80 15.87 -25.40 -15.55
N CYS A 81 15.56 -26.03 -16.68
CA CYS A 81 14.28 -26.67 -16.89
C CYS A 81 14.38 -28.19 -16.68
N PRO A 82 13.37 -28.84 -16.08
CA PRO A 82 13.31 -30.30 -16.02
C PRO A 82 13.31 -30.92 -17.43
N PRO A 83 13.87 -32.12 -17.60
CA PRO A 83 13.91 -32.78 -18.90
C PRO A 83 12.48 -32.98 -19.44
N PRO A 84 12.24 -32.73 -20.74
CA PRO A 84 10.91 -32.81 -21.31
C PRO A 84 10.40 -34.24 -21.21
N GLU A 85 9.26 -34.44 -20.55
CA GLU A 85 8.33 -35.48 -20.99
C GLU A 85 7.90 -35.16 -22.44
N GLU A 86 7.46 -36.16 -23.20
CA GLU A 86 7.15 -36.07 -24.65
C GLU A 86 6.20 -34.91 -25.06
N THR A 87 5.62 -34.19 -24.09
CA THR A 87 4.69 -33.07 -24.24
C THR A 87 5.28 -31.67 -23.94
N MET A 88 6.53 -31.54 -23.48
CA MET A 88 7.12 -30.27 -22.98
C MET A 88 8.21 -29.65 -23.86
N THR A 89 8.36 -30.11 -25.11
CA THR A 89 9.42 -29.67 -26.02
C THR A 89 9.40 -28.19 -26.39
N ASP A 90 8.27 -27.49 -26.22
CA ASP A 90 8.13 -26.07 -26.58
C ASP A 90 8.48 -25.11 -25.42
N VAL A 91 8.62 -25.64 -24.20
CA VAL A 91 8.86 -24.83 -22.98
C VAL A 91 10.34 -24.59 -22.75
N CYS A 92 11.20 -25.52 -23.19
CA CYS A 92 12.60 -25.55 -22.81
C CYS A 92 13.52 -25.76 -24.01
N VAL A 93 14.64 -25.04 -24.01
CA VAL A 93 15.63 -25.05 -25.08
C VAL A 93 16.94 -25.63 -24.59
N VAL A 94 17.62 -26.37 -25.46
CA VAL A 94 18.97 -26.88 -25.19
C VAL A 94 19.96 -25.77 -25.45
N ILE A 95 20.79 -25.46 -24.45
CA ILE A 95 21.88 -24.49 -24.61
C ILE A 95 23.19 -25.21 -24.94
N PRO A 96 24.04 -24.62 -25.81
CA PRO A 96 25.38 -25.14 -26.03
C PRO A 96 26.17 -24.98 -24.73
N GLY A 97 26.36 -26.09 -24.01
CA GLY A 97 27.21 -26.13 -22.82
C GLY A 97 28.66 -25.81 -23.19
N ASN A 98 29.47 -25.54 -22.16
CA ASN A 98 30.93 -25.54 -22.35
C ASN A 98 31.36 -26.91 -22.95
N TYR A 99 32.50 -26.95 -23.66
CA TYR A 99 32.96 -28.16 -24.38
C TYR A 99 32.97 -29.45 -23.54
N LEU A 100 33.05 -29.31 -22.21
CA LEU A 100 33.08 -30.39 -21.24
C LEU A 100 31.67 -30.90 -20.87
N GLU A 101 30.69 -30.01 -20.70
CA GLU A 101 29.28 -30.34 -20.43
C GLU A 101 28.56 -30.93 -21.66
N ALA A 102 28.91 -30.45 -22.86
CA ALA A 102 28.38 -30.99 -24.11
C ALA A 102 28.64 -32.51 -24.29
N PHE A 103 29.63 -33.06 -23.57
CA PHE A 103 30.01 -34.47 -23.64
C PHE A 103 29.21 -35.38 -22.70
N PHE A 104 28.59 -34.84 -21.64
CA PHE A 104 27.98 -35.63 -20.56
C PHE A 104 26.50 -35.36 -20.30
N SER A 105 25.99 -34.13 -20.55
CA SER A 105 24.57 -33.82 -20.36
C SER A 105 24.16 -32.57 -21.14
N GLN A 106 23.07 -32.66 -21.90
CA GLN A 106 22.46 -31.49 -22.51
C GLN A 106 21.78 -30.66 -21.41
N ARG A 107 22.31 -29.48 -21.10
CA ARG A 107 21.67 -28.54 -20.17
C ARG A 107 20.49 -27.86 -20.89
N MET A 108 19.34 -27.90 -20.24
CA MET A 108 18.10 -27.31 -20.76
C MET A 108 17.67 -26.15 -19.87
N VAL A 109 17.21 -25.08 -20.51
CA VAL A 109 16.74 -23.87 -19.82
C VAL A 109 15.39 -23.44 -20.34
N TYR A 110 14.64 -22.70 -19.53
CA TYR A 110 13.35 -22.16 -19.94
C TYR A 110 13.51 -21.22 -21.15
N SER A 111 12.69 -21.45 -22.17
CA SER A 111 12.63 -20.62 -23.39
C SER A 111 11.97 -19.27 -23.11
N GLN A 112 11.02 -19.24 -22.18
CA GLN A 112 10.24 -18.06 -21.86
C GLN A 112 11.05 -17.02 -21.10
N SER A 113 10.99 -15.75 -21.53
CA SER A 113 11.64 -14.63 -20.86
C SER A 113 10.84 -14.10 -19.67
N CYS A 114 11.53 -13.65 -18.61
CA CYS A 114 10.89 -13.21 -17.37
C CYS A 114 10.36 -11.77 -17.40
N GLY A 115 10.84 -10.93 -18.31
CA GLY A 115 10.51 -9.50 -18.36
C GLY A 115 9.01 -9.22 -18.50
N PRO A 116 8.29 -9.85 -19.45
CA PRO A 116 6.84 -9.68 -19.57
C PRO A 116 6.07 -10.15 -18.33
N ILE A 117 6.50 -11.27 -17.72
CA ILE A 117 5.91 -11.81 -16.49
C ILE A 117 6.10 -10.82 -15.34
N LEU A 118 7.34 -10.32 -15.17
CA LEU A 118 7.70 -9.35 -14.15
C LEU A 118 6.90 -8.05 -14.29
N LEU A 119 6.83 -7.48 -15.49
CA LEU A 119 6.08 -6.24 -15.76
C LEU A 119 4.59 -6.41 -15.48
N THR A 120 4.03 -7.56 -15.86
CA THR A 120 2.61 -7.86 -15.62
C THR A 120 2.35 -8.01 -14.13
N LEU A 121 3.19 -8.74 -13.41
CA LEU A 121 3.07 -8.91 -11.96
C LEU A 121 3.19 -7.57 -11.22
N LEU A 122 4.17 -6.72 -11.58
CA LEU A 122 4.34 -5.39 -11.00
C LEU A 122 3.10 -4.53 -11.21
N LYS A 123 2.53 -4.54 -12.42
CA LYS A 123 1.32 -3.79 -12.75
C LYS A 123 0.12 -4.28 -11.94
N THR A 124 -0.12 -5.60 -11.92
CA THR A 124 -1.24 -6.19 -11.18
C THR A 124 -1.12 -5.94 -9.68
N ALA A 125 0.07 -6.10 -9.11
CA ALA A 125 0.32 -5.82 -7.71
C ALA A 125 0.09 -4.34 -7.38
N PHE A 126 0.60 -3.44 -8.22
CA PHE A 126 0.41 -2.00 -8.06
C PHE A 126 -1.07 -1.60 -8.12
N ASP A 127 -1.82 -2.08 -9.11
CA ASP A 127 -3.25 -1.78 -9.26
C ASP A 127 -4.03 -2.27 -8.02
N GLY A 128 -3.72 -3.46 -7.52
CA GLY A 128 -4.30 -4.00 -6.29
C GLY A 128 -4.00 -3.15 -5.06
N VAL A 129 -2.73 -2.78 -4.86
CA VAL A 129 -2.28 -1.94 -3.74
C VAL A 129 -2.93 -0.55 -3.80
N MET A 130 -3.01 0.06 -4.99
CA MET A 130 -3.67 1.35 -5.18
C MET A 130 -5.15 1.30 -4.81
N GLY A 131 -5.84 0.19 -5.12
CA GLY A 131 -7.22 -0.04 -4.66
C GLY A 131 -7.34 -0.03 -3.13
N VAL A 132 -6.42 -0.68 -2.42
CA VAL A 132 -6.38 -0.68 -0.94
C VAL A 132 -6.14 0.73 -0.39
N PHE A 133 -5.18 1.47 -0.94
CA PHE A 133 -4.93 2.86 -0.53
C PHE A 133 -6.14 3.76 -0.72
N PHE A 134 -6.86 3.59 -1.84
CA PHE A 134 -8.10 4.34 -2.10
C PHE A 134 -9.17 4.01 -1.04
N GLY A 135 -9.35 2.73 -0.71
CA GLY A 135 -10.26 2.30 0.35
C GLY A 135 -9.90 2.90 1.72
N LEU A 136 -8.64 2.80 2.13
CA LEU A 136 -8.19 3.39 3.39
C LEU A 136 -8.35 4.91 3.41
N THR A 137 -8.06 5.58 2.30
CA THR A 137 -8.20 7.03 2.17
C THR A 137 -9.66 7.45 2.34
N THR A 138 -10.61 6.79 1.67
CA THR A 138 -12.05 7.09 1.82
C THR A 138 -12.54 6.88 3.25
N LEU A 139 -12.10 5.81 3.93
CA LEU A 139 -12.41 5.57 5.34
C LEU A 139 -11.88 6.68 6.26
N THR A 140 -10.65 7.13 6.05
CA THR A 140 -10.08 8.24 6.85
C THR A 140 -10.85 9.55 6.64
N VAL A 141 -11.23 9.88 5.40
CA VAL A 141 -12.01 11.08 5.08
C VAL A 141 -13.39 11.04 5.74
N LEU A 142 -14.07 9.88 5.71
CA LEU A 142 -15.34 9.69 6.42
C LEU A 142 -15.17 9.87 7.94
N GLY A 143 -14.08 9.33 8.51
CA GLY A 143 -13.75 9.51 9.93
C GLY A 143 -13.53 10.98 10.32
N ILE A 144 -12.82 11.75 9.49
CA ILE A 144 -12.61 13.19 9.66
C ILE A 144 -13.94 13.94 9.59
N ALA A 145 -14.78 13.65 8.60
CA ALA A 145 -16.07 14.30 8.41
C ALA A 145 -17.02 14.06 9.60
N ILE A 146 -17.16 12.81 10.04
CA ILE A 146 -18.03 12.44 11.17
C ILE A 146 -17.52 13.09 12.46
N SER A 147 -16.21 13.01 12.75
CA SER A 147 -15.63 13.64 13.94
C SER A 147 -15.85 15.15 13.96
N SER A 148 -15.62 15.82 12.83
CA SER A 148 -15.83 17.26 12.68
C SER A 148 -17.30 17.66 12.93
N CYS A 149 -18.23 16.90 12.36
CA CYS A 149 -19.67 17.09 12.59
C CYS A 149 -20.06 16.92 14.07
N LEU A 150 -19.53 15.90 14.75
CA LEU A 150 -19.80 15.66 16.16
C LEU A 150 -19.24 16.77 17.05
N ILE A 151 -18.01 17.23 16.80
CA ILE A 151 -17.39 18.35 17.53
C ILE A 151 -18.23 19.62 17.35
N ALA A 152 -18.65 19.92 16.12
CA ALA A 152 -19.49 21.08 15.82
C ALA A 152 -20.84 21.02 16.56
N ARG A 153 -21.50 19.86 16.57
CA ARG A 153 -22.77 19.65 17.29
C ARG A 153 -22.60 19.82 18.80
N ILE A 154 -21.57 19.21 19.39
CA ILE A 154 -21.29 19.33 20.83
C ILE A 154 -21.02 20.79 21.21
N ASN A 155 -20.21 21.51 20.42
CA ASN A 155 -19.92 22.92 20.68
C ASN A 155 -21.17 23.79 20.58
N LYS A 156 -22.00 23.59 19.55
CA LYS A 156 -23.27 24.33 19.40
C LYS A 156 -24.22 24.07 20.57
N ASN A 157 -24.39 22.81 20.98
CA ASN A 157 -25.27 22.45 22.10
C ASN A 157 -24.73 22.94 23.45
N ARG A 158 -23.41 22.93 23.65
CA ARG A 158 -22.77 23.50 24.85
C ARG A 158 -23.02 25.00 24.94
N ILE A 159 -22.86 25.74 23.84
CA ILE A 159 -23.14 27.18 23.80
C ILE A 159 -24.62 27.45 24.07
N ALA A 160 -25.54 26.70 23.44
CA ALA A 160 -26.96 26.82 23.71
C ALA A 160 -27.31 26.53 25.18
N GLY A 161 -26.68 25.53 25.81
CA GLY A 161 -26.87 25.22 27.23
C GLY A 161 -26.27 26.24 28.20
N VAL A 162 -25.23 27.00 27.81
CA VAL A 162 -24.72 28.13 28.59
C VAL A 162 -25.62 29.36 28.44
N VAL A 163 -26.16 29.61 27.24
CA VAL A 163 -27.07 30.73 26.97
C VAL A 163 -28.47 30.51 27.56
N LEU A 164 -28.93 29.25 27.61
CA LEU A 164 -30.23 28.84 28.18
C LEU A 164 -30.11 28.21 29.58
N GLY A 165 -28.90 28.16 30.17
CA GLY A 165 -28.71 27.78 31.57
C GLY A 165 -29.38 28.82 32.47
N PRO A 166 -29.86 28.43 33.67
CA PRO A 166 -30.75 29.27 34.45
C PRO A 166 -30.03 30.58 34.76
N THR A 167 -30.56 31.67 34.20
CA THR A 167 -30.40 33.00 34.75
C THR A 167 -30.64 32.87 36.25
N LEU A 168 -29.62 33.16 37.06
CA LEU A 168 -29.80 33.39 38.47
C LEU A 168 -30.83 34.52 38.57
N VAL A 169 -32.08 34.13 38.83
CA VAL A 169 -33.18 35.05 39.15
C VAL A 169 -32.79 35.65 40.50
N PHE A 170 -32.05 36.75 40.46
CA PHE A 170 -32.05 37.70 41.56
C PHE A 170 -33.46 38.30 41.58
N SER A 171 -34.35 37.63 42.32
CA SER A 171 -35.65 38.16 42.70
C SER A 171 -35.39 39.35 43.63
N THR A 172 -35.24 40.53 43.07
CA THR A 172 -35.28 41.79 43.82
C THR A 172 -36.75 42.16 44.07
N SER A 173 -37.43 41.41 44.93
CA SER A 173 -38.61 41.92 45.62
C SER A 173 -38.38 41.77 47.13
N PRO A 174 -38.45 42.85 47.91
CA PRO A 174 -38.26 42.76 49.34
C PRO A 174 -39.48 42.05 49.97
N PRO A 175 -39.30 41.24 51.02
CA PRO A 175 -40.43 40.63 51.72
C PRO A 175 -41.28 41.73 52.37
N LYS A 176 -42.56 41.78 52.00
CA LYS A 176 -43.57 42.62 52.62
C LYS A 176 -43.98 41.94 53.94
N TYR A 177 -43.42 42.38 55.06
CA TYR A 177 -43.89 41.96 56.38
C TYR A 177 -45.26 42.62 56.63
N ASN A 178 -46.31 41.81 56.75
CA ASN A 178 -47.60 42.26 57.28
C ASN A 178 -47.59 42.05 58.80
N GLU A 179 -47.64 43.16 59.53
CA GLU A 179 -47.94 43.23 60.95
C GLU A 179 -49.28 42.50 61.24
N LEU A 180 -49.23 41.48 62.10
CA LEU A 180 -50.43 40.85 62.67
C LEU A 180 -50.98 41.78 63.76
N VAL A 181 -51.88 42.68 63.37
CA VAL A 181 -52.74 43.41 64.30
C VAL A 181 -53.70 42.41 64.93
N ASN A 182 -53.53 42.14 66.23
CA ASN A 182 -54.53 41.47 67.05
C ASN A 182 -55.60 42.49 67.46
N GLU A 183 -56.87 42.22 67.14
CA GLU A 183 -58.02 42.91 67.74
C GLU A 183 -58.58 42.13 68.94
N PRO A 184 -59.27 42.82 69.89
CA PRO A 184 -59.44 42.37 71.26
C PRO A 184 -60.68 41.46 71.43
N TYR A 185 -60.58 40.49 72.32
CA TYR A 185 -61.76 39.78 72.83
C TYR A 185 -62.35 40.56 74.02
N HIS A 186 -63.63 40.90 73.87
CA HIS A 186 -64.56 41.23 74.96
C HIS A 186 -64.83 40.04 75.86
#